data_AF-A0A0F9B8B9-F1
#
_entry.id   AF-A0A0F9B8B9-F1
#
_cell.length_a   1.000
_cell.length_b   1.000
_cell.length_c   1.000
_cell.angle_alpha   90.00
_cell.angle_beta   90.00
_cell.angle_gamma   90.00
#
_symmetry.space_group_name_H-M   'P 1'
#
loop_
_entity.id
_entity.type
_entity.pdbx_description
1 polymer ?
#
loop_
_entity_poly.entity_id
_entity_poly.type
_entity_poly.pdbx_seq_one_letter_code
_entity_poly.pdbx_strand_id
1 'polypeptide(L)'
;DGGLEVGGNRITAFHPINFWNPEKMIRQIGDGRLTWSSITTGGFSGVDLYLERQGSGRLHLHTPLVECSMDIANIGFQETNYPAGGLERNVRIFLLPEKLESRTMDLKKTVTLREDGDNPLYVRVTQEDGHRAWSSPTYLAVNGA
;
A
#
# COMPACT_ATOMS: atom_id res chain seq x y z
N ASP A 1 9.07 -5.48 11.01
CA ASP A 1 8.57 -6.74 11.61
C ASP A 1 7.13 -6.56 12.07
N GLY A 2 6.35 -7.62 12.00
CA GLY A 2 4.94 -7.58 12.37
C GLY A 2 4.19 -8.86 12.06
N GLY A 3 2.89 -8.80 12.24
CA GLY A 3 1.97 -9.86 11.90
C GLY A 3 0.55 -9.33 11.69
N LEU A 4 -0.28 -10.17 11.11
CA LEU A 4 -1.72 -9.95 11.04
C LEU A 4 -2.46 -11.26 11.27
N GLU A 5 -3.68 -11.13 11.75
CA GLU A 5 -4.63 -12.22 11.95
C GLU A 5 -5.99 -11.84 11.38
N VAL A 6 -6.64 -12.80 10.73
CA VAL A 6 -8.00 -12.70 10.22
C VAL A 6 -8.87 -13.67 11.00
N GLY A 7 -9.63 -13.14 11.95
CA GLY A 7 -10.59 -13.91 12.74
C GLY A 7 -11.91 -14.09 11.99
N GLY A 8 -12.55 -15.26 12.12
CA GLY A 8 -13.85 -15.54 11.49
C GLY A 8 -13.80 -15.71 9.96
N ASN A 9 -12.60 -15.81 9.38
CA ASN A 9 -12.36 -16.07 7.96
C ASN A 9 -11.07 -16.89 7.78
N ARG A 10 -10.80 -17.33 6.56
CA ARG A 10 -9.57 -18.05 6.20
C ARG A 10 -8.82 -17.30 5.11
N ILE A 11 -7.50 -17.20 5.25
CA ILE A 11 -6.59 -16.73 4.21
C ILE A 11 -6.36 -17.88 3.24
N THR A 12 -6.85 -17.74 2.00
CA THR A 12 -6.71 -18.77 0.95
C THR A 12 -5.45 -18.61 0.12
N ALA A 13 -4.94 -17.39 0.01
CA ALA A 13 -3.67 -17.07 -0.62
C ALA A 13 -3.14 -15.73 -0.10
N PHE A 14 -1.84 -15.50 -0.26
CA PHE A 14 -1.24 -14.19 -0.05
C PHE A 14 -0.09 -13.95 -1.03
N HIS A 15 0.10 -12.70 -1.45
CA HIS A 15 1.22 -12.30 -2.31
C HIS A 15 2.05 -11.22 -1.64
N PRO A 16 3.32 -11.50 -1.29
CA PRO A 16 4.22 -10.50 -0.72
C PRO A 16 4.58 -9.42 -1.74
N ILE A 17 4.64 -8.17 -1.29
CA ILE A 17 5.10 -7.02 -2.07
C ILE A 17 6.41 -6.51 -1.47
N ASN A 18 7.47 -6.41 -2.29
CA ASN A 18 8.79 -5.92 -1.90
C ASN A 18 9.43 -6.66 -0.70
N PHE A 19 9.28 -7.99 -0.64
CA PHE A 19 9.99 -8.88 0.28
C PHE A 19 11.13 -9.63 -0.47
N TRP A 20 12.16 -8.89 -0.86
CA TRP A 20 13.26 -9.41 -1.70
C TRP A 20 14.35 -10.13 -0.93
N ASN A 21 14.42 -9.96 0.39
CA ASN A 21 15.42 -10.62 1.21
C ASN A 21 14.92 -12.03 1.58
N PRO A 22 15.59 -13.11 1.13
CA PRO A 22 15.13 -14.48 1.35
C PRO A 22 15.11 -14.89 2.84
N GLU A 23 15.85 -14.20 3.70
CA GLU A 23 15.87 -14.44 5.15
C GLU A 23 14.74 -13.70 5.88
N LYS A 24 14.19 -12.66 5.26
CA LYS A 24 13.18 -11.75 5.82
C LYS A 24 11.92 -11.83 4.97
N MET A 25 11.12 -12.86 5.22
CA MET A 25 9.94 -13.22 4.43
C MET A 25 8.66 -13.17 5.25
N ILE A 26 7.52 -13.15 4.55
CA ILE A 26 6.21 -13.43 5.14
C ILE A 26 6.03 -14.94 5.29
N ARG A 27 5.48 -15.38 6.43
CA ARG A 27 5.14 -16.77 6.71
C ARG A 27 3.70 -16.86 7.18
N GLN A 28 2.99 -17.87 6.70
CA GLN A 28 1.66 -18.19 7.18
C GLN A 28 1.75 -19.17 8.35
N ILE A 29 0.97 -18.91 9.40
CA ILE A 29 0.84 -19.75 10.60
C ILE A 29 -0.64 -20.12 10.72
N GLY A 30 -0.98 -21.35 10.32
CA GLY A 30 -2.37 -21.79 10.26
C GLY A 30 -3.20 -21.01 9.24
N ASP A 31 -4.52 -21.06 9.41
CA ASP A 31 -5.47 -20.66 8.36
C ASP A 31 -5.73 -19.15 8.30
N GLY A 32 -5.43 -18.41 9.37
CA GLY A 32 -5.84 -17.00 9.51
C GLY A 32 -4.72 -16.03 9.82
N ARG A 33 -3.45 -16.47 9.97
CA ARG A 33 -2.39 -15.61 10.51
C ARG A 33 -1.16 -15.57 9.62
N LEU A 34 -0.64 -14.36 9.40
CA LEU A 34 0.65 -14.13 8.79
C LEU A 34 1.60 -13.45 9.77
N THR A 35 2.89 -13.79 9.69
CA THR A 35 3.97 -13.09 10.40
C THR A 35 5.06 -12.73 9.41
N TRP A 36 5.76 -11.64 9.67
CA TRP A 36 6.84 -11.21 8.80
C TRP A 36 7.95 -10.51 9.58
N SER A 37 9.15 -10.60 9.02
CA SER A 37 10.24 -9.69 9.30
C SER A 37 10.62 -8.98 8.02
N SER A 38 10.99 -7.71 8.10
CA SER A 38 11.16 -6.87 6.91
C SER A 38 12.36 -5.96 7.09
N ILE A 39 13.17 -5.84 6.03
CA ILE A 39 14.20 -4.82 5.90
C ILE A 39 13.93 -4.06 4.60
N THR A 40 13.99 -2.74 4.66
CA THR A 40 13.78 -1.88 3.48
C THR A 40 14.86 -0.81 3.44
N THR A 41 15.39 -0.55 2.25
CA THR A 41 16.30 0.58 1.96
C THR A 41 15.53 1.81 1.43
N GLY A 42 14.19 1.78 1.52
CA GLY A 42 13.28 2.81 1.02
C GLY A 42 12.13 2.21 0.23
N GLY A 43 10.97 2.87 0.21
CA GLY A 43 9.74 2.37 -0.41
C GLY A 43 8.79 1.71 0.58
N PHE A 44 7.86 0.90 0.09
CA PHE A 44 6.89 0.18 0.91
C PHE A 44 7.06 -1.34 0.75
N SER A 45 6.75 -2.08 1.80
CA SER A 45 6.53 -3.53 1.74
C SER A 45 5.07 -3.79 2.11
N GLY A 46 4.49 -4.84 1.57
CA GLY A 46 3.07 -5.14 1.75
C GLY A 46 2.74 -6.59 1.49
N VAL A 47 1.44 -6.89 1.58
CA VAL A 47 0.90 -8.21 1.26
C VAL A 47 -0.51 -8.07 0.73
N ASP A 48 -0.79 -8.70 -0.41
CA ASP A 48 -2.16 -8.91 -0.86
C ASP A 48 -2.73 -10.13 -0.15
N LEU A 49 -3.93 -10.01 0.38
CA LEU A 49 -4.61 -11.08 1.12
C LEU A 49 -5.87 -11.52 0.40
N TYR A 50 -5.96 -12.81 0.12
CA TYR A 50 -7.15 -13.43 -0.45
C TYR A 50 -7.88 -14.17 0.65
N LEU A 51 -9.16 -13.87 0.81
CA LEU A 51 -9.99 -14.42 1.87
C LEU A 51 -11.04 -15.36 1.29
N GLU A 52 -11.35 -16.44 2.01
CA GLU A 52 -12.34 -17.43 1.60
C GLU A 52 -13.74 -16.81 1.43
N ARG A 53 -14.12 -15.91 2.33
CA ARG A 53 -15.41 -15.20 2.30
C ARG A 53 -15.21 -13.70 2.18
N GLN A 54 -15.71 -13.10 1.10
CA GLN A 54 -15.67 -11.65 0.93
C GLN A 54 -16.44 -10.93 2.06
N GLY A 55 -15.93 -9.78 2.50
CA GLY A 55 -16.60 -8.93 3.49
C GLY A 55 -16.74 -9.54 4.90
N SER A 56 -16.23 -10.74 5.15
CA SER A 56 -16.46 -11.47 6.39
C SER A 56 -15.21 -11.51 7.28
N GLY A 57 -15.43 -11.52 8.59
CA GLY A 57 -14.36 -11.62 9.58
C GLY A 57 -13.75 -10.28 9.97
N ARG A 58 -12.68 -10.36 10.77
CA ARG A 58 -12.03 -9.20 11.37
C ARG A 58 -10.52 -9.30 11.20
N LEU A 59 -9.92 -8.25 10.64
CA LEU A 59 -8.47 -8.10 10.54
C LEU A 59 -7.95 -7.48 11.83
N HIS A 60 -6.92 -8.09 12.41
CA HIS A 60 -6.04 -7.50 13.41
C HIS A 60 -4.64 -7.43 12.81
N LEU A 61 -4.03 -6.24 12.80
CA LEU A 61 -2.66 -6.03 12.35
C LEU A 61 -1.85 -5.48 13.51
N HIS A 62 -0.66 -6.03 13.72
CA HIS A 62 0.23 -5.61 14.78
C HIS A 62 1.67 -5.51 14.29
N THR A 63 2.27 -4.36 14.57
CA THR A 63 3.67 -4.03 14.37
C THR A 63 4.15 -3.23 15.60
N PRO A 64 5.47 -3.04 15.80
CA PRO A 64 5.95 -2.21 16.91
C PRO A 64 5.47 -0.75 16.93
N LEU A 65 4.96 -0.22 15.81
CA LEU A 65 4.56 1.19 15.67
C LEU A 65 3.06 1.39 15.40
N VAL A 66 2.39 0.37 14.89
CA VAL A 66 0.96 0.40 14.54
C VAL A 66 0.34 -0.90 14.98
N GLU A 67 -0.73 -0.78 15.75
CA GLU A 67 -1.65 -1.86 16.04
C GLU A 67 -3.07 -1.38 15.71
N CYS A 68 -3.79 -2.14 14.89
CA CYS A 68 -5.14 -1.79 14.49
C CYS A 68 -6.02 -3.02 14.29
N SER A 69 -7.33 -2.80 14.35
CA SER A 69 -8.32 -3.83 14.04
C SER A 69 -9.52 -3.23 13.34
N MET A 70 -10.06 -3.96 12.36
CA MET A 70 -11.21 -3.55 11.59
C MET A 70 -11.97 -4.76 11.07
N ASP A 71 -13.28 -4.61 10.91
CA ASP A 71 -14.09 -5.62 10.24
C ASP A 71 -13.80 -5.58 8.74
N ILE A 72 -13.66 -6.75 8.12
CA ILE A 72 -13.33 -6.85 6.69
C ILE A 72 -14.41 -6.16 5.83
N ALA A 73 -15.67 -6.17 6.27
CA ALA A 73 -16.77 -5.47 5.62
C ALA A 73 -16.56 -3.95 5.48
N ASN A 74 -15.73 -3.35 6.35
CA ASN A 74 -15.49 -1.91 6.35
C ASN A 74 -14.29 -1.51 5.48
N ILE A 75 -13.56 -2.48 4.90
CA ILE A 75 -12.43 -2.21 4.01
C ILE A 75 -12.96 -1.90 2.62
N GLY A 76 -12.87 -0.63 2.23
CA GLY A 76 -13.25 -0.15 0.90
C GLY A 76 -12.04 0.10 -0.01
N PHE A 77 -12.32 0.58 -1.23
CA PHE A 77 -11.29 1.02 -2.18
C PHE A 77 -10.50 2.25 -1.73
N GLN A 78 -11.09 3.07 -0.84
CA GLN A 78 -10.38 4.17 -0.21
C GLN A 78 -9.51 3.63 0.92
N GLU A 79 -8.25 4.06 0.95
CA GLU A 79 -7.32 3.60 1.95
C GLU A 79 -7.67 4.08 3.35
N THR A 80 -7.65 3.14 4.30
CA THR A 80 -7.57 3.46 5.72
C THR A 80 -6.10 3.59 6.08
N ASN A 81 -5.70 4.80 6.44
CA ASN A 81 -4.31 5.15 6.74
C ASN A 81 -4.07 5.22 8.25
N TYR A 82 -3.02 4.52 8.72
CA TYR A 82 -2.55 4.53 10.09
C TYR A 82 -1.15 5.17 10.14
N PRO A 83 -1.03 6.46 10.52
CA PRO A 83 0.26 7.14 10.63
C PRO A 83 1.15 6.51 11.71
N ALA A 84 2.44 6.37 11.42
CA ALA A 84 3.43 5.76 12.32
C ALA A 84 4.61 6.71 12.62
N GLY A 85 4.41 8.02 12.42
CA GLY A 85 5.41 9.09 12.60
C GLY A 85 6.62 9.01 11.65
N GLY A 86 7.48 10.02 11.66
CA GLY A 86 8.65 10.08 10.76
C GLY A 86 8.29 10.45 9.31
N LEU A 87 9.17 10.14 8.36
CA LEU A 87 9.05 10.48 6.93
C LEU A 87 7.96 9.65 6.24
N GLU A 88 6.71 10.11 6.33
CA GLU A 88 5.53 9.49 5.68
C GLU A 88 5.33 7.99 6.01
N ARG A 89 5.87 7.52 7.14
CA ARG A 89 5.72 6.12 7.53
C ARG A 89 4.29 5.89 7.98
N ASN A 90 3.63 4.93 7.35
CA ASN A 90 2.26 4.57 7.65
C ASN A 90 1.98 3.10 7.28
N VAL A 91 0.87 2.60 7.80
CA VAL A 91 0.22 1.36 7.33
C VAL A 91 -1.05 1.76 6.60
N ARG A 92 -1.26 1.21 5.41
CA ARG A 92 -2.44 1.47 4.58
C ARG A 92 -3.15 0.16 4.31
N ILE A 93 -4.45 0.13 4.51
CA ILE A 93 -5.31 -1.03 4.28
C ILE A 93 -6.45 -0.60 3.36
N PHE A 94 -6.64 -1.33 2.27
CA PHE A 94 -7.66 -1.04 1.25
C PHE A 94 -8.03 -2.32 0.49
N LEU A 95 -9.17 -2.28 -0.17
CA LEU A 95 -9.68 -3.36 -1.01
C LEU A 95 -9.13 -3.23 -2.45
N LEU A 96 -8.71 -4.34 -3.03
CA LEU A 96 -8.41 -4.45 -4.46
C LEU A 96 -9.63 -5.00 -5.22
N PRO A 97 -9.82 -4.63 -6.50
CA PRO A 97 -10.83 -5.27 -7.33
C PRO A 97 -10.47 -6.75 -7.55
N GLU A 98 -11.45 -7.64 -7.55
CA GLU A 98 -11.21 -9.07 -7.80
C GLU A 98 -10.65 -9.35 -9.20
N LYS A 99 -11.01 -8.50 -10.17
CA LYS A 99 -10.54 -8.55 -11.54
C LYS A 99 -10.19 -7.14 -11.99
N LEU A 100 -8.99 -6.98 -12.52
CA LEU A 100 -8.57 -5.75 -13.17
C LEU A 100 -8.97 -5.80 -14.65
N GLU A 101 -10.09 -5.16 -14.99
CA GLU A 101 -10.62 -5.19 -16.38
C GLU A 101 -10.01 -4.10 -17.28
N SER A 102 -9.48 -3.02 -16.70
CA SER A 102 -8.87 -1.92 -17.43
C SER A 102 -7.36 -1.90 -17.29
N ARG A 103 -6.66 -1.58 -18.38
CA ARG A 103 -5.21 -1.32 -18.42
C ARG A 103 -4.89 0.14 -18.70
N THR A 104 -5.92 0.99 -18.77
CA THR A 104 -5.81 2.42 -19.06
C THR A 104 -6.35 3.22 -17.88
N MET A 105 -5.64 4.29 -17.53
CA MET A 105 -6.05 5.22 -16.49
C MET A 105 -5.83 6.64 -16.98
N ASP A 106 -6.87 7.47 -16.88
CA ASP A 106 -6.80 8.90 -17.12
C ASP A 106 -6.89 9.64 -15.78
N LEU A 107 -5.92 10.53 -15.52
CA LEU A 107 -5.86 11.32 -14.29
C LEU A 107 -5.79 12.80 -14.64
N LYS A 108 -6.64 13.60 -14.01
CA LYS A 108 -6.54 15.07 -14.03
C LYS A 108 -6.31 15.57 -12.61
N LYS A 109 -5.22 16.30 -12.40
CA LYS A 109 -4.88 16.92 -11.11
C LYS A 109 -4.50 18.37 -11.30
N THR A 110 -5.11 19.25 -10.50
CA THR A 110 -4.71 20.65 -10.38
C THR A 110 -3.54 20.73 -9.40
N VAL A 111 -2.45 21.39 -9.80
CA VAL A 111 -1.24 21.57 -9.00
C VAL A 111 -1.00 23.06 -8.82
N THR A 112 -0.82 23.49 -7.57
CA THR A 112 -0.43 24.87 -7.27
C THR A 112 1.05 25.04 -7.58
N LEU A 113 1.38 26.00 -8.44
CA LEU A 113 2.75 26.33 -8.79
C LEU A 113 3.31 27.37 -7.82
N ARG A 114 4.62 27.32 -7.61
CA ARG A 114 5.38 28.40 -7.00
C ARG A 114 5.34 29.61 -7.92
N GLU A 115 5.22 30.78 -7.30
CA GLU A 115 5.17 32.07 -8.02
C GLU A 115 6.52 32.47 -8.62
N ASP A 116 7.62 31.93 -8.08
CA ASP A 116 8.98 32.20 -8.55
C ASP A 116 9.80 30.90 -8.66
N GLY A 117 10.72 30.89 -9.61
CA GLY A 117 11.60 29.77 -9.94
C GLY A 117 10.93 28.61 -10.68
N ASP A 118 11.68 27.51 -10.79
CA ASP A 118 11.25 26.32 -11.49
C ASP A 118 10.24 25.48 -10.70
N ASN A 119 9.22 24.98 -11.40
CA ASN A 119 8.28 23.98 -10.89
C ASN A 119 8.52 22.62 -11.57
N PRO A 120 9.43 21.77 -11.05
CA PRO A 120 9.63 20.43 -11.59
C PRO A 120 8.47 19.52 -11.17
N LEU A 121 7.65 19.13 -12.12
CA LEU A 121 6.57 18.17 -11.93
C LEU A 121 7.00 16.77 -12.33
N TYR A 122 6.64 15.79 -11.52
CA TYR A 122 6.90 14.37 -11.78
C TYR A 122 5.59 13.61 -11.73
N VAL A 123 5.43 12.65 -12.65
CA VAL A 123 4.41 11.63 -12.54
C VAL A 123 5.08 10.36 -12.04
N ARG A 124 4.54 9.79 -10.97
CA ARG A 124 4.95 8.49 -10.45
C ARG A 124 3.79 7.52 -10.54
N VAL A 125 4.04 6.37 -11.14
CA VAL A 125 3.11 5.24 -11.12
C VAL A 125 3.68 4.18 -10.18
N THR A 126 2.83 3.64 -9.30
CA THR A 126 3.13 2.45 -8.50
C THR A 126 2.26 1.32 -9.02
N GLN A 127 2.86 0.20 -9.38
CA GLN A 127 2.17 -1.02 -9.82
C GLN A 127 1.75 -1.87 -8.63
N GLU A 128 0.85 -2.84 -8.87
CA GLU A 128 0.32 -3.75 -7.83
C GLU A 128 1.43 -4.53 -7.12
N ASP A 129 2.48 -4.91 -7.85
CA ASP A 129 3.64 -5.63 -7.34
C ASP A 129 4.66 -4.72 -6.60
N GLY A 130 4.34 -3.44 -6.47
CA GLY A 130 5.15 -2.43 -5.80
C GLY A 130 6.27 -1.82 -6.62
N HIS A 131 6.43 -2.18 -7.90
CA HIS A 131 7.35 -1.48 -8.78
C HIS A 131 6.88 -0.06 -9.05
N ARG A 132 7.83 0.83 -9.31
CA ARG A 132 7.55 2.25 -9.56
C ARG A 132 8.21 2.71 -10.84
N ALA A 133 7.44 3.42 -11.65
CA ALA A 133 7.94 4.17 -12.79
C ALA A 133 7.79 5.66 -12.52
N TRP A 134 8.75 6.44 -13.04
CA TRP A 134 8.77 7.90 -12.92
C TRP A 134 8.90 8.50 -14.30
N SER A 135 8.17 9.59 -14.56
CA SER A 135 8.47 10.44 -15.70
C SER A 135 9.77 11.19 -15.49
N SER A 136 10.39 11.65 -16.58
CA SER A 136 11.31 12.78 -16.50
C SER A 136 10.58 14.00 -15.88
N PRO A 137 11.32 14.90 -15.21
CA PRO A 137 10.72 16.14 -14.73
C PRO A 137 10.15 16.94 -15.91
N THR A 138 8.93 17.44 -15.72
CA THR A 138 8.34 18.48 -16.58
C THR A 138 8.46 19.81 -15.86
N TYR A 139 9.28 20.71 -16.38
CA TYR A 139 9.50 22.02 -15.78
C TYR A 139 8.45 23.01 -16.29
N LEU A 140 7.75 23.66 -15.36
CA LEU A 140 6.88 24.79 -15.66
C LEU A 140 7.50 26.07 -15.11
N ALA A 141 7.75 27.04 -15.99
CA ALA A 141 8.12 28.40 -15.61
C ALA A 141 6.84 29.24 -15.55
N VAL A 142 6.63 29.93 -14.43
CA VAL A 142 5.60 30.98 -14.34
C VAL A 142 6.30 32.27 -14.73
N ASN A 143 6.10 32.73 -15.97
CA ASN A 143 6.62 34.04 -16.37
C ASN A 143 5.84 35.11 -15.61
N GLY A 144 6.49 35.80 -14.67
CA GLY A 144 5.98 37.04 -14.10
C GLY A 144 5.73 38.05 -15.22
N ALA A 145 4.52 38.60 -15.27
CA ALA A 145 4.22 39.80 -16.05
C ALA A 145 4.87 41.02 -15.41
#